data_AF-A0A2D7LKM7-F1
#
_entry.id   AF-A0A2D7LKM7-F1
#
_cell.length_a   1.000
_cell.length_b   1.000
_cell.length_c   1.000
_cell.angle_alpha   90.00
_cell.angle_beta   90.00
_cell.angle_gamma   90.00
#
_symmetry.space_group_name_H-M   'P 1'
#
loop_
_entity.id
_entity.type
_entity.pdbx_description
1 polymer ?
#
loop_
_entity_poly.entity_id
_entity_poly.type
_entity_poly.pdbx_seq_one_letter_code
_entity_poly.pdbx_strand_id
1 'polypeptide(L)'
;MENICDWKNCKNVAFYKAPIEKDNSKEYRLLCSMHIKEFNKSWDYFDGMSEHDIECFIKSDQTWHRSTQKFDSPDNFFNILWNNAINDNFNLFENVNKNNQEIKKNLSIKDKDAFKAMDLKVDSGWTIIQKKFKTLVKMYHPDMNAGNKEFENKLKSITLAYSHLKLIFKNKK
;
A
#
# COMPACT_ATOMS: atom_id res chain seq x y z
N MET A 1 41.05 24.33 5.44
CA MET A 1 41.72 23.29 4.61
C MET A 1 40.92 23.17 3.34
N GLU A 2 41.56 23.36 2.19
CA GLU A 2 40.93 23.15 0.88
C GLU A 2 40.99 21.67 0.52
N ASN A 3 39.92 21.14 -0.05
CA ASN A 3 39.90 19.76 -0.55
C ASN A 3 40.56 19.72 -1.92
N ILE A 4 41.52 18.82 -2.10
CA ILE A 4 42.21 18.62 -3.39
C ILE A 4 41.43 17.59 -4.20
N CYS A 5 41.46 17.73 -5.52
CA CYS A 5 40.82 16.80 -6.46
C CYS A 5 41.34 15.37 -6.28
N ASP A 6 40.42 14.41 -6.14
CA ASP A 6 40.70 12.99 -5.95
C ASP A 6 41.13 12.26 -7.24
N TRP A 7 41.37 12.99 -8.33
CA TRP A 7 41.77 12.42 -9.60
C TRP A 7 43.29 12.21 -9.65
N LYS A 8 43.75 11.14 -10.32
CA LYS A 8 45.17 10.78 -10.37
C LYS A 8 46.03 11.97 -10.81
N ASN A 9 46.99 12.35 -9.97
CA ASN A 9 47.94 13.45 -10.18
C ASN A 9 47.31 14.85 -10.38
N CYS A 10 46.09 15.08 -9.89
CA CYS A 10 45.49 16.42 -9.91
C CYS A 10 45.78 17.19 -8.63
N LYS A 11 46.22 18.45 -8.75
CA LYS A 11 46.46 19.37 -7.61
C LYS A 11 45.47 20.53 -7.54
N ASN A 12 44.43 20.51 -8.37
CA ASN A 12 43.41 21.56 -8.39
C ASN A 12 42.45 21.42 -7.20
N VAL A 13 41.87 22.54 -6.77
CA VAL A 13 40.86 22.56 -5.72
C VAL A 13 39.58 21.87 -6.20
N ALA A 14 39.00 21.05 -5.33
CA ALA A 14 37.79 20.29 -5.58
C ALA A 14 36.56 20.93 -4.96
N PHE A 15 35.53 21.11 -5.77
CA PHE A 15 34.25 21.70 -5.36
C PHE A 15 33.05 20.81 -5.67
N TYR A 16 33.20 19.86 -6.59
CA TYR A 16 32.09 19.05 -7.11
C TYR A 16 32.11 17.65 -6.52
N LYS A 17 30.95 17.16 -6.10
CA LYS A 17 30.78 15.79 -5.59
C LYS A 17 30.44 14.86 -6.75
N ALA A 18 31.11 13.72 -6.82
CA ALA A 18 30.78 12.63 -7.72
C ALA A 18 30.52 11.35 -6.90
N PRO A 19 29.46 10.58 -7.21
CA PRO A 19 29.22 9.31 -6.54
C PRO A 19 30.37 8.33 -6.77
N ILE A 20 30.65 7.50 -5.77
CA ILE A 20 31.57 6.37 -5.93
C ILE A 20 30.81 5.16 -6.45
N GLU A 21 29.60 4.95 -5.94
CA GLU A 21 28.71 3.85 -6.32
C GLU A 21 27.32 4.38 -6.67
N LYS A 22 26.56 3.56 -7.39
CA LYS A 22 25.26 3.92 -7.97
C LYS A 22 24.19 4.20 -6.92
N ASP A 23 24.02 3.29 -5.96
CA ASP A 23 22.87 3.30 -5.05
C ASP A 23 23.26 3.68 -3.63
N ASN A 24 22.55 4.67 -3.07
CA ASN A 24 22.55 5.02 -1.64
C ASN A 24 23.92 5.15 -0.96
N SER A 25 24.99 5.30 -1.73
CA SER A 25 26.31 5.57 -1.19
C SER A 25 26.32 7.01 -0.68
N LYS A 26 26.48 7.16 0.64
CA LYS A 26 26.80 8.47 1.23
C LYS A 26 28.24 8.87 0.92
N GLU A 27 28.97 8.00 0.23
CA GLU A 27 30.36 8.16 -0.17
C GLU A 27 30.44 8.88 -1.52
N TYR A 28 31.20 9.95 -1.54
CA TYR A 28 31.43 10.76 -2.73
C TYR A 28 32.89 11.14 -2.81
N ARG A 29 33.42 11.17 -4.04
CA ARG A 29 34.71 11.76 -4.33
C ARG A 29 34.55 13.24 -4.65
N LEU A 30 35.53 14.04 -4.28
CA LEU A 30 35.55 15.47 -4.59
C LEU A 30 36.45 15.72 -5.81
N LEU A 31 35.87 16.32 -6.85
CA LEU A 31 36.53 16.60 -8.12
C LEU A 31 36.56 18.09 -8.44
N CYS A 32 37.54 18.49 -9.25
CA CYS A 32 37.61 19.80 -9.87
C CYS A 32 36.67 19.88 -11.09
N SER A 33 36.46 21.09 -11.63
CA SER A 33 35.54 21.35 -12.74
C SER A 33 35.87 20.58 -14.03
N MET A 34 37.14 20.24 -14.25
CA MET A 34 37.59 19.47 -15.41
C MET A 34 37.25 17.99 -15.25
N HIS A 35 37.62 17.39 -14.11
CA HIS A 35 37.43 15.95 -13.88
C HIS A 35 35.97 15.58 -13.59
N ILE A 36 35.15 16.47 -13.05
CA ILE A 36 33.70 16.18 -12.92
C ILE A 36 33.04 16.03 -14.30
N LYS A 37 33.48 16.80 -15.31
CA LYS A 37 32.97 16.68 -16.67
C LYS A 37 33.41 15.37 -17.32
N GLU A 38 34.64 14.95 -17.07
CA GLU A 38 35.15 13.66 -17.54
C GLU A 38 34.42 12.50 -16.87
N PHE A 39 34.24 12.56 -15.55
CA PHE A 39 33.47 11.60 -14.78
C PHE A 39 32.03 11.48 -15.31
N ASN A 40 31.31 12.59 -15.46
CA ASN A 40 29.92 12.58 -15.95
C ASN A 40 29.79 12.03 -17.37
N LYS A 41 30.84 12.12 -18.21
CA LYS A 41 30.84 11.52 -19.55
C LYS A 41 31.01 10.01 -19.52
N SER A 42 31.84 9.50 -18.60
CA SER A 42 32.09 8.07 -18.45
C SER A 42 31.09 7.36 -17.53
N TRP A 43 30.30 8.11 -16.77
CA TRP A 43 29.39 7.55 -15.78
C TRP A 43 28.09 7.09 -16.42
N ASP A 44 27.84 5.79 -16.38
CA ASP A 44 26.56 5.19 -16.70
C ASP A 44 25.98 4.53 -15.46
N TYR A 45 24.82 5.02 -15.02
CA TYR A 45 24.11 4.47 -13.87
C TYR A 45 23.66 3.02 -14.12
N PHE A 46 23.26 2.68 -15.36
CA PHE A 46 22.73 1.37 -15.72
C PHE A 46 23.81 0.36 -16.17
N ASP A 47 25.10 0.70 -16.05
CA ASP A 47 26.19 -0.16 -16.49
C ASP A 47 26.15 -1.56 -15.83
N GLY A 48 26.04 -2.63 -16.61
CA GLY A 48 25.93 -4.00 -16.08
C GLY A 48 24.56 -4.39 -15.52
N MET A 49 23.52 -3.55 -15.65
CA MET A 49 22.13 -3.98 -15.46
C MET A 49 21.61 -4.67 -16.73
N SER A 50 20.74 -5.67 -16.55
CA SER A 50 20.02 -6.25 -17.69
C SER A 50 18.92 -5.30 -18.18
N GLU A 51 18.46 -5.48 -19.42
CA GLU A 51 17.32 -4.73 -19.95
C GLU A 51 16.07 -4.87 -19.06
N HIS A 52 15.88 -6.05 -18.47
CA HIS A 52 14.80 -6.31 -17.52
C HIS A 52 14.93 -5.46 -16.25
N ASP A 53 16.13 -5.30 -15.71
CA ASP A 53 16.38 -4.51 -14.50
C ASP A 53 16.13 -3.01 -14.77
N ILE A 54 16.55 -2.53 -15.93
CA ILE A 54 16.29 -1.14 -16.38
C ILE A 54 14.79 -0.91 -16.51
N GLU A 55 14.06 -1.83 -17.15
CA GLU A 55 12.60 -1.74 -17.23
C GLU A 55 11.94 -1.72 -15.85
N CYS A 56 12.39 -2.57 -14.93
CA CYS A 56 11.87 -2.62 -13.56
C CYS A 56 12.13 -1.31 -12.82
N PHE A 57 13.32 -0.74 -12.96
CA PHE A 57 13.68 0.56 -12.41
C PHE A 57 12.73 1.66 -12.93
N ILE A 58 12.57 1.77 -14.25
CA ILE A 58 11.68 2.75 -14.89
C ILE A 58 10.22 2.56 -14.44
N LYS A 59 9.73 1.32 -14.38
CA LYS A 59 8.37 1.03 -13.91
C LYS A 59 8.18 1.45 -12.45
N SER A 60 9.19 1.22 -11.61
CA SER A 60 9.14 1.59 -10.19
C SER A 60 9.26 3.11 -9.94
N ASP A 61 9.97 3.84 -10.79
CA ASP A 61 10.11 5.30 -10.70
C ASP A 61 8.75 6.01 -10.83
N GLN A 62 7.83 5.45 -11.63
CA GLN A 62 6.44 5.93 -11.74
C GLN A 62 5.72 6.01 -10.39
N THR A 63 6.10 5.16 -9.42
CA THR A 63 5.51 5.12 -8.08
C THR A 63 6.45 5.65 -7.00
N TRP A 64 7.50 6.39 -7.39
CA TRP A 64 8.57 6.85 -6.49
C TRP A 64 9.22 5.69 -5.72
N HIS A 65 9.42 4.57 -6.41
CA HIS A 65 9.92 3.31 -5.86
C HIS A 65 9.13 2.79 -4.63
N ARG A 66 7.88 3.24 -4.45
CA ARG A 66 6.99 2.70 -3.41
C ARG A 66 6.48 1.35 -3.88
N SER A 67 6.57 0.34 -3.02
CA SER A 67 6.03 -0.98 -3.29
C SER A 67 4.51 -0.91 -3.50
N THR A 68 4.06 -1.43 -4.65
CA THR A 68 2.63 -1.55 -4.96
C THR A 68 2.25 -3.01 -5.01
N GLN A 69 1.17 -3.38 -4.33
CA GLN A 69 0.61 -4.72 -4.41
C GLN A 69 -0.54 -4.75 -5.41
N LYS A 70 -0.58 -5.80 -6.26
CA LYS A 70 -1.75 -6.07 -7.09
C LYS A 70 -2.95 -6.38 -6.20
N PHE A 71 -4.14 -6.01 -6.64
CA PHE A 71 -5.38 -6.27 -5.89
C PHE A 71 -5.52 -7.75 -5.53
N ASP A 72 -5.28 -8.61 -6.52
CA ASP A 72 -5.45 -10.07 -6.41
C ASP A 72 -4.24 -10.82 -5.83
N SER A 73 -3.23 -10.10 -5.31
CA SER A 73 -2.06 -10.74 -4.70
C SER A 73 -2.50 -11.46 -3.41
N PRO A 74 -2.21 -12.75 -3.21
CA PRO A 74 -2.66 -13.50 -2.03
C PRO A 74 -2.17 -12.87 -0.72
N ASP A 75 -0.96 -12.30 -0.73
CA ASP A 75 -0.33 -11.61 0.41
C ASP A 75 -0.79 -10.15 0.59
N ASN A 76 -1.77 -9.69 -0.19
CA ASN A 76 -2.34 -8.36 -0.01
C ASN A 76 -3.14 -8.32 1.30
N PHE A 77 -2.91 -7.29 2.11
CA PHE A 77 -3.68 -7.02 3.32
C PHE A 77 -5.19 -7.09 3.07
N PHE A 78 -5.65 -6.59 1.92
CA PHE A 78 -7.06 -6.68 1.55
C PHE A 78 -7.54 -8.13 1.35
N ASN A 79 -6.76 -8.99 0.68
CA ASN A 79 -7.13 -10.39 0.46
C ASN A 79 -7.20 -11.17 1.77
N ILE A 80 -6.26 -10.92 2.69
CA ILE A 80 -6.30 -11.50 4.05
C ILE A 80 -7.58 -11.06 4.78
N LEU A 81 -7.88 -9.75 4.78
CA LEU A 81 -9.10 -9.23 5.39
C LEU A 81 -10.37 -9.79 4.75
N TRP A 82 -10.39 -9.89 3.42
CA TRP A 82 -11.49 -10.42 2.64
C TRP A 82 -11.77 -11.89 2.95
N ASN A 83 -10.73 -12.72 2.93
CA ASN A 83 -10.83 -14.13 3.27
C ASN A 83 -11.31 -14.32 4.71
N ASN A 84 -10.81 -13.54 5.67
CA ASN A 84 -11.29 -13.56 7.06
C ASN A 84 -12.74 -13.06 7.19
N ALA A 85 -13.17 -12.13 6.36
CA ALA A 85 -14.53 -11.63 6.34
C ALA A 85 -15.52 -12.68 5.77
N ILE A 86 -15.12 -13.41 4.73
CA ILE A 86 -15.93 -14.43 4.08
C ILE A 86 -15.93 -15.75 4.85
N ASN A 87 -14.76 -16.25 5.28
CA ASN A 87 -14.65 -17.56 5.94
C ASN A 87 -15.41 -17.61 7.27
N ASP A 88 -15.43 -16.50 8.03
CA ASP A 88 -16.22 -16.44 9.26
C ASP A 88 -17.73 -16.54 9.02
N ASN A 89 -18.24 -16.17 7.84
CA ASN A 89 -19.66 -16.33 7.51
C ASN A 89 -20.06 -17.79 7.27
N PHE A 90 -19.14 -18.66 6.90
CA PHE A 90 -19.43 -20.09 6.72
C PHE A 90 -19.46 -20.83 8.07
N ASN A 91 -18.63 -20.44 9.04
CA ASN A 91 -18.61 -21.04 10.38
C ASN A 91 -19.64 -20.45 11.36
N LEU A 92 -20.25 -19.30 11.05
CA LEU A 92 -21.25 -18.66 11.91
C LEU A 92 -22.69 -19.21 11.73
N PHE A 93 -22.92 -20.09 10.76
CA PHE A 93 -24.27 -20.64 10.51
C PHE A 93 -24.67 -21.76 11.48
N GLU A 94 -23.72 -22.38 12.19
CA GLU A 94 -24.03 -23.50 13.10
C GLU A 94 -24.35 -23.07 14.54
N ASN A 95 -24.14 -21.81 14.93
CA ASN A 95 -24.34 -21.38 16.33
C ASN A 95 -24.98 -19.99 16.47
N VAL A 96 -26.12 -19.76 15.80
CA VAL A 96 -26.94 -18.56 16.04
C VAL A 96 -28.06 -18.87 17.03
N ASN A 97 -27.67 -19.07 18.29
CA ASN A 97 -28.55 -18.87 19.43
C ASN A 97 -27.76 -18.10 20.50
N LYS A 98 -27.83 -16.77 20.44
CA LYS A 98 -28.10 -15.87 21.59
C LYS A 98 -27.73 -14.41 21.30
N ASN A 99 -28.74 -13.59 21.57
CA ASN A 99 -28.69 -12.19 22.00
C ASN A 99 -28.47 -11.13 20.90
N ASN A 100 -29.59 -10.62 20.37
CA ASN A 100 -29.70 -9.25 19.87
C ASN A 100 -29.41 -8.28 21.02
N GLN A 101 -28.15 -7.95 21.24
CA GLN A 101 -27.80 -6.83 22.12
C GLN A 101 -27.84 -5.54 21.31
N GLU A 102 -28.80 -4.67 21.66
CA GLU A 102 -28.85 -3.30 21.20
C GLU A 102 -27.53 -2.58 21.52
N ILE A 103 -26.90 -1.97 20.52
CA ILE A 103 -25.68 -1.18 20.70
C ILE A 103 -26.06 0.13 21.41
N LYS A 104 -26.19 0.14 22.74
CA LYS A 104 -26.36 1.38 23.49
C LYS A 104 -25.01 1.93 23.96
N LYS A 105 -24.61 3.00 23.25
CA LYS A 105 -23.78 4.16 23.67
C LYS A 105 -22.31 3.95 24.08
N ASN A 106 -21.44 4.03 23.07
CA ASN A 106 -20.31 4.98 22.95
C ASN A 106 -19.57 4.64 21.65
N LEU A 107 -20.18 5.02 20.51
CA LEU A 107 -19.60 4.78 19.20
C LEU A 107 -18.58 5.87 18.88
N SER A 108 -17.35 5.45 18.60
CA SER A 108 -16.28 6.33 18.13
C SER A 108 -16.66 6.97 16.79
N ILE A 109 -16.00 8.08 16.44
CA ILE A 109 -16.15 8.74 15.13
C ILE A 109 -15.89 7.71 14.01
N LYS A 110 -14.87 6.85 14.19
CA LYS A 110 -14.51 5.77 13.26
C LYS A 110 -15.65 4.76 13.08
N ASP A 111 -16.37 4.43 14.14
CA ASP A 111 -17.50 3.49 14.08
C ASP A 111 -18.63 4.06 13.22
N LYS A 112 -18.96 5.34 13.43
CA LYS A 112 -19.99 6.05 12.65
C LYS A 112 -19.60 6.15 11.18
N ASP A 113 -18.33 6.37 10.90
CA ASP A 113 -17.83 6.43 9.52
C ASP A 113 -17.87 5.06 8.84
N ALA A 114 -17.65 3.96 9.58
CA ALA A 114 -17.84 2.60 9.05
C ALA A 114 -19.32 2.32 8.69
N PHE A 115 -20.27 2.76 9.53
CA PHE A 115 -21.71 2.65 9.20
C PHE A 115 -22.09 3.49 7.98
N LYS A 116 -21.54 4.71 7.84
CA LYS A 116 -21.75 5.56 6.65
C LYS A 116 -21.17 4.93 5.39
N ALA A 117 -19.97 4.36 5.47
CA ALA A 117 -19.31 3.71 4.33
C ALA A 117 -20.12 2.51 3.78
N MET A 118 -20.88 1.83 4.65
CA MET A 118 -21.79 0.76 4.28
C MET A 118 -23.23 1.20 3.99
N ASP A 119 -23.51 2.51 4.08
CA ASP A 119 -24.85 3.07 3.90
C ASP A 119 -25.87 2.43 4.86
N LEU A 120 -25.52 2.40 6.15
CA LEU A 120 -26.32 1.84 7.24
C LEU A 120 -26.56 2.85 8.36
N LYS A 121 -27.67 2.67 9.08
CA LYS A 121 -27.96 3.44 10.30
C LYS A 121 -27.08 2.93 11.45
N VAL A 122 -26.69 3.86 12.33
CA VAL A 122 -25.70 3.67 13.41
C VAL A 122 -26.09 2.60 14.46
N ASP A 123 -27.34 2.16 14.50
CA ASP A 123 -27.84 1.12 15.41
C ASP A 123 -28.35 -0.13 14.67
N SER A 124 -27.86 -0.38 13.45
CA SER A 124 -28.27 -1.56 12.67
C SER A 124 -27.78 -2.86 13.34
N GLY A 125 -28.68 -3.83 13.51
CA GLY A 125 -28.31 -5.15 14.03
C GLY A 125 -27.30 -5.89 13.14
N TRP A 126 -26.53 -6.80 13.74
CA TRP A 126 -25.48 -7.55 13.05
C TRP A 126 -25.95 -8.28 11.78
N THR A 127 -27.16 -8.84 11.81
CA THR A 127 -27.77 -9.53 10.67
C THR A 127 -28.03 -8.60 9.47
N ILE A 128 -28.38 -7.34 9.72
CA ILE A 128 -28.61 -6.32 8.69
C ILE A 128 -27.26 -5.92 8.05
N ILE A 129 -26.23 -5.75 8.88
CA ILE A 129 -24.86 -5.43 8.44
C ILE A 129 -24.35 -6.52 7.51
N GLN A 130 -24.49 -7.79 7.89
CA GLN A 130 -24.09 -8.94 7.06
C GLN A 130 -24.85 -8.99 5.72
N LYS A 131 -26.17 -8.74 5.74
CA LYS A 131 -26.98 -8.75 4.52
C LYS A 131 -26.55 -7.64 3.55
N LYS A 132 -26.36 -6.42 4.06
CA LYS A 132 -25.90 -5.26 3.26
C LYS A 132 -24.49 -5.50 2.71
N PHE A 133 -23.58 -6.04 3.53
CA PHE A 133 -22.24 -6.42 3.07
C PHE A 133 -22.31 -7.40 1.89
N LYS A 134 -23.09 -8.48 1.99
CA LYS A 134 -23.28 -9.44 0.88
C LYS A 134 -23.82 -8.79 -0.40
N THR A 135 -24.79 -7.87 -0.27
CA THR A 135 -25.32 -7.16 -1.44
C THR A 135 -24.26 -6.29 -2.11
N LEU A 136 -23.49 -5.54 -1.31
CA LEU A 136 -22.46 -4.65 -1.81
C LEU A 136 -21.30 -5.42 -2.45
N VAL A 137 -20.88 -6.54 -1.85
CA VAL A 137 -19.84 -7.43 -2.39
C VAL A 137 -20.23 -7.94 -3.77
N LYS A 138 -21.47 -8.42 -3.94
CA LYS A 138 -21.96 -8.87 -5.26
C LYS A 138 -21.94 -7.74 -6.28
N MET A 139 -22.38 -6.54 -5.90
CA MET A 139 -22.42 -5.39 -6.81
C MET A 139 -21.02 -4.95 -7.26
N TYR A 140 -20.03 -4.96 -6.36
CA TYR A 140 -18.68 -4.44 -6.62
C TYR A 140 -17.63 -5.52 -6.87
N HIS A 141 -18.05 -6.77 -7.14
CA HIS A 141 -17.12 -7.86 -7.39
C HIS A 141 -16.29 -7.61 -8.67
N PRO A 142 -14.97 -7.86 -8.67
CA PRO A 142 -14.12 -7.70 -9.85
C PRO A 142 -14.63 -8.48 -11.08
N ASP A 143 -15.09 -9.72 -10.90
CA ASP A 143 -15.62 -10.56 -11.99
C ASP A 143 -16.82 -9.93 -12.71
N MET A 144 -17.69 -9.22 -11.98
CA MET A 144 -18.86 -8.57 -12.56
C MET A 144 -18.54 -7.21 -13.19
N ASN A 145 -17.40 -6.62 -12.83
CA ASN A 145 -17.04 -5.25 -13.14
C ASN A 145 -15.75 -5.12 -13.95
N ALA A 146 -15.27 -6.22 -14.53
CA ALA A 146 -14.09 -6.29 -15.38
C ALA A 146 -12.82 -5.61 -14.80
N GLY A 147 -12.65 -5.64 -13.47
CA GLY A 147 -11.49 -5.04 -12.80
C GLY A 147 -11.43 -3.51 -12.83
N ASN A 148 -12.58 -2.82 -12.87
CA ASN A 148 -12.58 -1.35 -12.74
C ASN A 148 -12.03 -0.91 -11.36
N LYS A 149 -10.95 -0.12 -11.39
CA LYS A 149 -10.25 0.42 -10.21
C LYS A 149 -11.15 1.18 -9.23
N GLU A 150 -12.18 1.87 -9.73
CA GLU A 150 -13.10 2.60 -8.84
C GLU A 150 -13.95 1.66 -7.99
N PHE A 151 -14.43 0.56 -8.58
CA PHE A 151 -15.22 -0.44 -7.85
C PHE A 151 -14.35 -1.27 -6.91
N GLU A 152 -13.11 -1.57 -7.29
CA GLU A 152 -12.13 -2.18 -6.38
C GLU A 152 -11.88 -1.31 -5.14
N ASN A 153 -11.71 0.01 -5.33
CA ASN A 153 -11.49 0.93 -4.21
C ASN A 153 -12.71 1.02 -3.30
N LYS A 154 -13.93 1.06 -3.87
CA LYS A 154 -15.17 1.00 -3.07
C LYS A 154 -15.25 -0.31 -2.28
N LEU A 155 -14.92 -1.44 -2.90
CA LEU A 155 -14.92 -2.74 -2.25
C LEU A 155 -13.91 -2.80 -1.08
N LYS A 156 -12.71 -2.22 -1.25
CA LYS A 156 -11.72 -2.03 -0.18
C LYS A 156 -12.30 -1.29 1.01
N SER A 157 -12.92 -0.13 0.78
CA SER A 157 -13.53 0.66 1.84
C SER A 157 -14.64 -0.11 2.57
N ILE A 158 -15.46 -0.86 1.84
CA ILE A 158 -16.57 -1.64 2.41
C ILE A 158 -16.06 -2.79 3.29
N THR A 159 -15.04 -3.53 2.84
CA THR A 159 -14.45 -4.63 3.62
C THR A 159 -13.75 -4.13 4.87
N LEU A 160 -13.07 -2.98 4.81
CA LEU A 160 -12.48 -2.31 5.97
C LEU A 160 -13.55 -1.88 6.97
N ALA A 161 -14.65 -1.32 6.50
CA ALA A 161 -15.78 -0.95 7.36
C ALA A 161 -16.40 -2.20 8.02
N TYR A 162 -16.60 -3.28 7.26
CA TYR A 162 -17.17 -4.53 7.79
C TYR A 162 -16.26 -5.18 8.83
N SER A 163 -14.95 -5.26 8.59
CA SER A 163 -14.00 -5.85 9.54
C SER A 163 -13.96 -5.04 10.85
N HIS A 164 -14.02 -3.71 10.75
CA HIS A 164 -14.10 -2.83 11.90
C HIS A 164 -15.40 -3.03 12.70
N LEU A 165 -16.56 -3.06 12.04
CA LEU A 165 -17.84 -3.33 12.69
C LEU A 165 -17.85 -4.71 13.36
N LYS A 166 -17.28 -5.72 12.71
CA LYS A 166 -17.14 -7.07 13.27
C LYS A 166 -16.36 -7.09 14.58
N LEU A 167 -15.26 -6.34 14.67
CA LEU A 167 -14.48 -6.22 15.91
C LEU A 167 -15.30 -5.58 17.04
N ILE A 168 -16.09 -4.54 16.73
CA ILE A 168 -16.97 -3.89 17.72
C ILE A 168 -17.99 -4.88 18.30
N PHE A 169 -18.61 -5.71 17.45
CA PHE A 169 -19.58 -6.71 17.90
C PHE A 169 -18.94 -7.91 18.62
N LYS A 170 -17.68 -8.27 18.29
CA LYS A 170 -16.96 -9.37 18.95
C LYS A 170 -16.43 -8.97 20.33
N ASN A 171 -15.90 -7.75 20.48
CA ASN A 171 -15.31 -7.26 21.73
C ASN A 171 -16.34 -6.88 22.81
N LYS A 172 -17.64 -6.93 22.48
CA LYS A 172 -18.74 -6.65 23.42
C LYS A 172 -19.44 -7.90 23.94
N LYS A 173 -18.94 -9.10 23.61
CA LYS A 173 -19.27 -10.36 24.29
C LYS A 173 -18.34 -10.56 25.49
#